data_AF-A0A836WYE3-F1
#
_entry.id   AF-A0A836WYE3-F1
#
_cell.length_a   1.000
_cell.length_b   1.000
_cell.length_c   1.000
_cell.angle_alpha   90.00
_cell.angle_beta   90.00
_cell.angle_gamma   90.00
#
_symmetry.space_group_name_H-M   'P 1'
#
loop_
_entity.id
_entity.type
_entity.pdbx_description
1 polymer ?
#
loop_
_entity_poly.entity_id
_entity_poly.type
_entity_poly.pdbx_seq_one_letter_code
_entity_poly.pdbx_strand_id
1 'polypeptide(L)' 'TCSDTMKDVSAGQMFWIIKNGSPGTGMVAHKKTLKDKEIWDVVKYIRQSWVR' A
#
# COMPACT_ATOMS: atom_id res chain seq x y z
N THR A 1 -9.34 11.01 -11.21
CA THR A 1 -8.31 10.18 -11.88
C THR A 1 -7.68 9.24 -10.86
N CYS A 2 -6.84 8.27 -11.26
CA CYS A 2 -6.15 7.40 -10.27
C CYS A 2 -5.37 8.20 -9.21
N SER A 3 -4.81 9.36 -9.58
CA SER A 3 -4.14 10.25 -8.62
C SER A 3 -5.10 10.81 -7.57
N ASP A 4 -6.30 11.22 -7.97
CA ASP A 4 -7.30 11.76 -7.03
C ASP A 4 -7.79 10.71 -6.04
N THR A 5 -8.00 9.47 -6.50
CA THR A 5 -8.36 8.36 -5.61
C THR A 5 -7.26 8.07 -4.58
N MET A 6 -5.99 8.22 -4.94
CA MET A 6 -4.85 7.96 -4.05
C MET A 6 -4.64 9.06 -3.00
N LYS A 7 -5.19 10.26 -3.19
CA LYS A 7 -5.14 11.35 -2.20
C LYS A 7 -5.92 11.00 -0.93
N ASP A 8 -7.05 10.33 -1.09
CA ASP A 8 -7.94 9.93 0.01
C ASP A 8 -7.46 8.65 0.72
N VAL A 9 -6.50 7.92 0.13
CA VAL A 9 -5.91 6.73 0.74
C VAL A 9 -4.79 7.13 1.70
N SER A 10 -5.04 6.89 2.99
CA SER A 10 -4.03 7.12 4.03
C SER A 10 -2.85 6.15 3.92
N ALA A 11 -1.67 6.57 4.39
CA ALA A 11 -0.48 5.71 4.42
C ALA A 11 -0.71 4.43 5.25
N GLY A 12 -1.48 4.53 6.35
CA GLY A 12 -1.83 3.39 7.20
C GLY A 12 -2.75 2.39 6.50
N GLN A 13 -3.73 2.88 5.72
CA GLN A 13 -4.60 2.01 4.93
C GLN A 13 -3.80 1.26 3.85
N MET A 14 -2.85 1.95 3.21
CA MET A 14 -1.97 1.35 2.21
C MET A 14 -1.05 0.28 2.81
N PHE A 15 -0.48 0.55 4.00
CA PHE A 15 0.27 -0.44 4.76
C PHE A 15 -0.59 -1.68 5.08
N TRP A 16 -1.83 -1.47 5.55
CA TRP A 16 -2.72 -2.55 5.92
C TRP A 16 -3.08 -3.44 4.72
N ILE A 17 -3.36 -2.82 3.56
CA ILE A 17 -3.68 -3.54 2.32
C ILE A 17 -2.48 -4.35 1.82
N ILE A 18 -1.26 -3.79 1.83
CA ILE A 18 -0.07 -4.54 1.41
C ILE A 18 0.20 -5.70 2.38
N LYS A 19 0.00 -5.49 3.68
CA LYS A 19 0.22 -6.50 4.71
C LYS A 19 -0.81 -7.63 4.63
N ASN A 20 -2.10 -7.30 4.57
CA ASN A 20 -3.20 -8.26 4.70
C ASN A 20 -3.85 -8.66 3.38
N GLY A 21 -3.48 -8.02 2.27
CA GLY A 21 -4.13 -8.18 0.98
C GLY A 21 -5.45 -7.40 0.92
N SER A 22 -6.12 -7.49 -0.23
CA SER A 22 -7.46 -6.94 -0.43
C SER A 22 -8.42 -8.03 -0.93
N PRO A 23 -9.39 -8.46 -0.10
CA PRO A 23 -10.36 -9.49 -0.47
C PRO A 23 -11.12 -9.14 -1.76
N GLY A 24 -11.35 -10.13 -2.62
CA GLY A 24 -12.04 -9.91 -3.90
C GLY A 24 -11.20 -9.25 -5.00
N THR A 25 -9.90 -9.09 -4.78
CA THR A 25 -8.95 -8.54 -5.77
C THR A 25 -7.75 -9.47 -5.96
N GLY A 26 -6.90 -9.18 -6.94
CA GLY A 26 -5.61 -9.89 -7.12
C GLY A 26 -4.52 -9.53 -6.11
N MET A 27 -4.77 -8.60 -5.18
CA MET A 27 -3.77 -8.16 -4.21
C MET A 27 -3.64 -9.14 -3.05
N VAL A 28 -2.57 -9.93 -3.07
CA VAL A 28 -2.23 -10.92 -2.04
C VAL A 28 -1.67 -10.28 -0.78
N ALA A 29 -1.74 -11.01 0.34
CA ALA A 29 -1.18 -10.58 1.61
C ALA A 29 0.34 -10.80 1.65
N HIS A 30 1.12 -9.72 1.83
CA HIS A 30 2.57 -9.80 1.92
C HIS A 30 3.11 -9.96 3.35
N LYS A 31 2.25 -10.10 4.37
CA LYS A 31 2.70 -10.29 5.77
C LYS A 31 3.65 -11.48 6.01
N LYS A 32 3.65 -12.48 5.11
CA LYS A 32 4.54 -13.66 5.20
C LYS A 32 5.84 -13.49 4.41
N THR A 33 5.87 -12.55 3.46
CA THR A 33 7.00 -12.35 2.55
C THR A 33 7.82 -11.12 2.89
N LEU A 34 7.22 -10.11 3.52
CA LEU A 34 7.83 -8.83 3.86
C LEU A 34 7.68 -8.53 5.35
N LYS A 35 8.72 -7.92 5.94
CA LYS A 35 8.68 -7.36 7.29
C LYS A 35 7.94 -6.02 7.28
N ASP A 36 7.38 -5.62 8.42
CA ASP A 36 6.64 -4.36 8.55
C ASP A 36 7.46 -3.15 8.09
N LYS A 37 8.77 -3.13 8.33
CA LYS A 37 9.67 -2.08 7.85
C LYS A 37 9.73 -2.01 6.32
N GLU A 38 9.84 -3.16 5.66
CA GLU A 38 9.90 -3.23 4.20
C GLU A 38 8.57 -2.81 3.56
N ILE A 39 7.44 -3.13 4.20
CA ILE A 39 6.13 -2.64 3.78
C ILE A 39 6.06 -1.11 3.89
N TRP A 40 6.58 -0.52 4.97
CA TRP A 40 6.66 0.93 5.11
C TRP A 40 7.57 1.59 4.07
N ASP A 41 8.68 0.96 3.71
CA ASP A 41 9.56 1.43 2.64
C ASP A 41 8.83 1.42 1.28
N VAL A 42 8.02 0.40 0.99
CA VAL A 42 7.16 0.35 -0.21
C VAL A 42 6.10 1.45 -0.18
N VAL A 43 5.42 1.65 0.96
CA VAL A 43 4.43 2.73 1.11
C VAL A 43 5.07 4.09 0.85
N LYS A 44 6.26 4.32 1.41
CA LYS A 44 7.02 5.56 1.19
C LYS A 44 7.35 5.75 -0.29
N TYR A 45 7.87 4.71 -0.95
CA TYR A 45 8.17 4.74 -2.38
C TYR A 45 6.93 5.07 -3.22
N ILE A 46 5.79 4.43 -2.93
CA ILE A 46 4.54 4.67 -3.67
C ILE A 46 4.09 6.12 -3.52
N ARG A 47 4.09 6.64 -2.28
CA ARG A 47 3.64 8.01 -2.01
C ARG A 47 4.57 9.06 -2.63
N GLN A 48 5.88 8.86 -2.59
CA GLN A 48 6.83 9.81 -3.17
C GLN A 48 6.81 9.80 -4.70
N SER A 49 6.63 8.64 -5.31
CA SER A 49 6.74 8.49 -6.77
C SER A 49 5.44 8.78 -7.51
N TRP A 50 4.28 8.44 -6.93
CA TRP A 50 3.00 8.39 -7.65
C TRP A 50 1.88 9.24 -7.05
N VAL A 51 1.95 9.57 -5.76
CA VAL A 51 0.95 10.43 -5.10
C VAL A 51 1.50 11.85 -5.12
N ARG A 52 1.22 12.58 -6.21
CA ARG A 52 1.57 14.00 -6.39
C ARG A 52 0.40 14.92 -6.09
#